data_AF-A0A496LCU0-F1
#
_entry.id   AF-A0A496LCU0-F1
#
_cell.length_a   1.000
_cell.length_b   1.000
_cell.length_c   1.000
_cell.angle_alpha   90.00
_cell.angle_beta   90.00
_cell.angle_gamma   90.00
#
_symmetry.space_group_name_H-M   'P 1'
#
loop_
_entity.id
_entity.type
_entity.pdbx_description
1 polymer ?
#
loop_
_entity_poly.entity_id
_entity_poly.type
_entity_poly.pdbx_seq_one_letter_code
_entity_poly.pdbx_strand_id
1 'polypeptide(L)'
;MKQKILKLLKSRFVWCNIVLSILLLIVLSAVVLFLLKIYTNHGESIDVPNVVGLYELEAQQVIDKAGLEMEVIDSVYIRDQKPGVIVEQTPKQGLNVKSGRVIYLTINSNSKKEITIPNLIGVSERQATSTLNTLGFSISSINIVPSEYSDVLLEIRYNNAVVKAGDKLPDGAALTISIGRNDYNVAGEMVTMPSLIGLSSEEAVRIISDKNLVVGYIGFDQPQPKNDSEKNQYKVYKQIPQPNDTVIPGKRVDIWLSKDLKKQKAQQDTKQDDDFFR
;
A
#
# COMPACT_ATOMS: atom_id res chain seq x y z
N MET A 1 -4.58 65.09 64.41
CA MET A 1 -3.72 64.43 63.40
C MET A 1 -3.80 65.04 62.00
N LYS A 2 -4.98 65.34 61.44
CA LYS A 2 -5.14 65.86 60.06
C LYS A 2 -4.33 67.13 59.74
N GLN A 3 -4.24 68.12 60.65
CA GLN A 3 -3.53 69.39 60.39
C GLN A 3 -1.99 69.30 60.34
N LYS A 4 -1.36 68.33 61.04
CA LYS A 4 0.10 68.12 60.97
C LYS A 4 0.51 67.48 59.63
N ILE A 5 -0.32 66.59 59.09
CA ILE A 5 -0.11 65.92 57.80
C ILE A 5 -0.23 66.93 56.64
N LEU A 6 -1.19 67.87 56.71
CA LEU A 6 -1.35 68.97 55.74
C LEU A 6 -0.16 69.94 55.70
N LYS A 7 0.51 70.21 56.84
CA LYS A 7 1.74 71.02 56.88
C LYS A 7 2.96 70.27 56.32
N LEU A 8 3.03 68.95 56.51
CA LEU A 8 4.09 68.10 55.94
C LEU A 8 3.95 67.98 54.41
N LEU A 9 2.73 67.82 53.88
CA LEU A 9 2.44 67.79 52.44
C LEU A 9 2.73 69.11 51.72
N LYS A 10 2.65 70.26 52.42
CA LYS A 10 3.01 71.60 51.89
C LYS A 10 4.48 71.97 52.09
N SER A 11 5.27 71.11 52.74
CA SER A 11 6.70 71.36 52.98
C SER A 11 7.51 71.20 51.70
N ARG A 12 8.38 72.17 51.40
CA ARG A 12 9.31 72.12 50.25
C ARG A 12 10.14 70.83 50.22
N PHE A 13 10.43 70.26 51.39
CA PHE A 13 11.19 69.01 51.53
C PHE A 13 10.45 67.78 50.99
N VAL A 14 9.15 67.66 51.25
CA VAL A 14 8.34 66.51 50.78
C VAL A 14 8.14 66.60 49.26
N TRP A 15 7.86 67.80 48.75
CA TRP A 15 7.77 68.03 47.31
C TRP A 15 9.08 67.77 46.58
N CYS A 16 10.23 68.13 47.15
CA CYS A 16 11.53 67.86 46.55
C CYS A 16 11.83 66.35 46.46
N ASN A 17 11.53 65.58 47.51
CA ASN A 17 11.67 64.12 47.48
C ASN A 17 10.67 63.44 46.53
N ILE A 18 9.43 63.94 46.43
CA ILE A 18 8.46 63.44 45.45
C ILE A 18 8.93 63.70 44.03
N VAL A 19 9.42 64.90 43.73
CA VAL A 19 9.99 65.24 42.41
C VAL A 19 11.22 64.38 42.12
N LEU A 20 12.10 64.18 43.10
CA LEU A 20 13.28 63.31 42.96
C LEU A 20 12.89 61.86 42.70
N SER A 21 11.90 61.34 43.42
CA SER A 21 11.38 59.99 43.24
C SER A 21 10.72 59.80 41.88
N ILE A 22 9.97 60.80 41.39
CA ILE A 22 9.38 60.79 40.06
C ILE A 22 10.49 60.81 38.99
N LEU A 23 11.50 61.65 39.18
CA LEU A 23 12.63 61.75 38.25
C LEU A 23 13.42 60.44 38.20
N LEU A 24 13.66 59.80 39.35
CA LEU A 24 14.32 58.50 39.44
C LEU A 24 13.48 57.40 38.77
N LEU A 25 12.15 57.43 38.93
CA LEU A 25 11.24 56.48 38.29
C LEU A 25 11.20 56.67 36.77
N ILE A 26 11.22 57.91 36.28
CA ILE A 26 11.35 58.22 34.85
C ILE A 26 12.68 57.71 34.29
N VAL A 27 13.79 57.95 35.01
CA VAL A 27 15.13 57.48 34.60
C VAL A 27 15.17 55.95 34.59
N LEU A 28 14.66 55.29 35.63
CA LEU A 28 14.60 53.83 35.71
C LEU A 28 13.77 53.25 34.57
N SER A 29 12.58 53.83 34.31
CA SER A 29 11.73 53.45 33.18
C SER A 29 12.46 53.62 31.84
N ALA A 30 13.15 54.75 31.63
CA ALA A 30 13.91 55.00 30.41
C ALA A 30 15.06 53.99 30.23
N VAL A 31 15.78 53.65 31.31
CA VAL A 31 16.84 52.64 31.29
C VAL A 31 16.28 51.26 30.97
N VAL A 32 15.16 50.86 31.59
CA VAL A 32 14.51 49.58 31.30
C VAL A 32 14.02 49.52 29.85
N LEU A 33 13.40 50.58 29.34
CA LEU A 33 12.97 50.65 27.94
C LEU A 33 14.16 50.64 26.97
N PHE A 34 15.28 51.27 27.33
CA PHE A 34 16.51 51.26 26.53
C PHE A 34 17.17 49.87 26.51
N LEU A 35 17.24 49.20 27.66
CA LEU A 35 17.71 47.82 27.78
C LEU A 35 16.82 46.86 27.01
N LEU A 36 15.50 47.01 27.11
CA LEU A 36 14.54 46.23 26.32
C LEU A 36 14.72 46.51 24.83
N LYS A 37 14.96 47.76 24.41
CA LYS A 37 15.20 48.11 23.00
C LYS A 37 16.45 47.41 22.44
N ILE A 38 17.54 47.36 23.20
CA ILE A 38 18.77 46.64 22.83
C ILE A 38 18.55 45.12 22.84
N TYR A 39 17.84 44.60 23.85
CA TYR A 39 17.66 43.16 24.01
C TYR A 39 16.64 42.57 23.03
N THR A 40 15.65 43.35 22.60
CA THR A 40 14.55 42.86 21.75
C THR A 40 14.76 43.08 20.26
N ASN A 41 15.83 43.75 19.81
CA ASN A 41 16.11 44.04 18.39
C ASN A 41 14.84 44.42 17.61
N HIS A 42 14.06 45.34 18.17
CA HIS A 42 12.77 45.79 17.62
C HIS A 42 12.98 46.37 16.21
N GLY A 43 12.59 45.62 15.17
CA GLY A 43 12.49 46.11 13.80
C GLY A 43 13.28 45.34 12.73
N GLU A 44 14.13 44.37 13.10
CA GLU A 44 14.75 43.48 12.12
C GLU A 44 13.88 42.24 11.92
N SER A 45 13.01 42.31 10.92
CA SER A 45 12.32 41.15 10.38
C SER A 45 12.94 40.74 9.06
N ILE A 46 13.01 39.43 8.86
CA ILE A 46 13.49 38.80 7.65
C ILE A 46 12.26 38.35 6.88
N ASP A 47 12.18 38.72 5.61
CA ASP A 47 11.16 38.21 4.70
C ASP A 47 11.42 36.74 4.42
N VAL A 48 10.42 35.91 4.64
CA VAL A 48 10.49 34.48 4.38
C VAL A 48 10.59 34.25 2.86
N PRO A 49 11.67 33.61 2.36
CA PRO A 49 11.82 33.34 0.94
C PRO A 49 10.85 32.25 0.48
N ASN A 50 10.59 32.21 -0.83
CA ASN A 50 9.87 31.10 -1.44
C ASN A 50 10.85 29.97 -1.77
N VAL A 51 10.65 28.81 -1.17
CA VAL A 51 11.38 27.58 -1.46
C VAL A 51 10.50 26.46 -2.01
N VAL A 52 9.21 26.71 -2.21
CA VAL A 52 8.29 25.74 -2.82
C VAL A 52 8.72 25.46 -4.25
N GLY A 53 8.84 24.18 -4.61
CA GLY A 53 9.30 23.70 -5.91
C GLY A 53 10.82 23.56 -6.03
N LEU A 54 11.60 24.01 -5.04
CA LEU A 54 13.04 23.77 -4.98
C LEU A 54 13.35 22.40 -4.37
N TYR A 55 14.53 21.87 -4.69
CA TYR A 55 15.09 20.72 -3.97
C TYR A 55 15.66 21.14 -2.62
N GLU A 56 15.77 20.20 -1.69
CA GLU A 56 16.27 20.41 -0.32
C GLU A 56 17.59 21.20 -0.29
N LEU A 57 18.57 20.82 -1.11
CA LEU A 57 19.88 21.51 -1.16
C LEU A 57 19.78 22.95 -1.67
N GLU A 58 18.91 23.22 -2.64
CA GLU A 58 18.71 24.56 -3.20
C GLU A 58 17.97 25.45 -2.20
N ALA A 59 16.95 24.89 -1.54
CA ALA A 59 16.20 25.55 -0.50
C ALA A 59 17.06 25.91 0.71
N GLN A 60 17.94 24.99 1.13
CA GLN A 60 18.90 25.23 2.20
C GLN A 60 19.76 26.45 1.90
N GLN A 61 20.31 26.56 0.68
CA GLN A 61 21.12 27.72 0.29
C GLN A 61 20.33 29.03 0.30
N VAL A 62 19.06 29.02 -0.09
CA VAL A 62 18.20 30.22 -0.10
C VAL A 62 17.84 30.65 1.33
N ILE A 63 17.52 29.68 2.20
CA ILE A 63 17.13 29.91 3.60
C ILE A 63 18.35 30.38 4.43
N ASP A 64 19.50 29.73 4.25
CA ASP A 64 20.74 30.11 4.94
C ASP A 64 21.20 31.53 4.55
N LYS A 65 21.08 31.89 3.26
CA LYS A 65 21.38 33.26 2.79
C LYS A 65 20.45 34.30 3.40
N ALA A 66 19.22 33.93 3.73
CA ALA A 66 18.28 34.79 4.42
C ALA A 66 18.52 34.84 5.94
N GLY A 67 19.46 34.06 6.51
CA GLY A 67 19.68 34.01 7.96
C GLY A 67 18.56 33.29 8.71
N LEU A 68 17.91 32.34 8.05
CA LEU A 68 16.86 31.48 8.58
C LEU A 68 17.37 30.04 8.68
N GLU A 69 16.61 29.18 9.35
CA GLU A 69 16.93 27.74 9.45
C GLU A 69 15.82 26.94 8.76
N MET A 70 16.09 25.70 8.35
CA MET A 70 15.06 24.81 7.82
C MET A 70 15.03 23.46 8.49
N GLU A 71 13.84 22.87 8.54
CA GLU A 71 13.61 21.53 9.06
C GLU A 71 12.53 20.84 8.23
N VAL A 72 12.82 19.63 7.73
CA VAL A 72 11.83 18.81 7.03
C VAL A 72 11.04 18.03 8.07
N ILE A 73 9.75 18.34 8.21
CA ILE A 73 8.89 17.76 9.25
C ILE A 73 7.99 16.64 8.73
N ASP A 74 7.72 16.62 7.43
CA ASP A 74 6.80 15.66 6.83
C ASP A 74 7.14 15.39 5.36
N SER A 75 6.63 14.28 4.85
CA SER A 75 6.69 13.93 3.44
C SER A 75 5.35 13.44 2.95
N VAL A 76 4.92 13.93 1.80
CA VAL A 76 3.66 13.52 1.14
C VAL A 76 3.96 13.06 -0.28
N TYR A 77 3.17 12.16 -0.85
CA TYR A 77 3.32 11.77 -2.25
C TYR A 77 2.28 12.50 -3.10
N ILE A 78 2.75 13.36 -4.00
CA ILE A 78 1.95 14.07 -5.00
C ILE A 78 2.40 13.62 -6.39
N ARG A 79 1.52 12.92 -7.10
CA ARG A 79 1.79 12.27 -8.40
C ARG A 79 2.35 13.24 -9.45
N ASP A 80 1.84 14.47 -9.50
CA ASP A 80 2.16 15.44 -10.55
C ASP A 80 3.34 16.37 -10.19
N GLN A 81 4.01 16.11 -9.06
CA GLN A 81 5.19 16.86 -8.64
C GLN A 81 6.45 16.01 -8.72
N LYS A 82 7.60 16.68 -8.91
CA LYS A 82 8.90 16.01 -8.95
C LYS A 82 9.20 15.40 -7.56
N PRO A 83 9.78 14.20 -7.48
CA PRO A 83 10.20 13.64 -6.21
C PRO A 83 11.28 14.50 -5.55
N GLY A 84 11.23 14.66 -4.23
CA GLY A 84 12.22 15.39 -3.44
C GLY A 84 12.13 16.91 -3.48
N VAL A 85 11.14 17.48 -4.17
CA VAL A 85 10.88 18.94 -4.14
C VAL A 85 10.04 19.31 -2.93
N ILE A 86 10.21 20.52 -2.44
CA ILE A 86 9.38 21.07 -1.36
C ILE A 86 8.00 21.37 -1.92
N VAL A 87 6.98 20.79 -1.30
CA VAL A 87 5.57 20.98 -1.68
C VAL A 87 4.90 22.07 -0.87
N GLU A 88 5.35 22.26 0.37
CA GLU A 88 4.76 23.18 1.32
C GLU A 88 5.83 23.71 2.27
N GLN A 89 5.69 24.96 2.68
CA GLN A 89 6.54 25.60 3.67
C GLN A 89 5.68 26.34 4.69
N THR A 90 6.15 26.35 5.94
CA THR A 90 5.57 27.15 7.03
C THR A 90 6.68 27.79 7.86
N PRO A 91 6.70 29.12 8.04
CA PRO A 91 5.75 30.12 7.57
C PRO A 91 5.71 30.31 6.03
N LYS A 92 4.60 30.86 5.52
CA LYS A 92 4.43 31.16 4.09
C LYS A 92 5.40 32.25 3.64
N GLN A 93 5.75 32.21 2.36
CA GLN A 93 6.57 33.24 1.70
C GLN A 93 6.03 34.67 1.95
N GLY A 94 6.94 35.64 2.03
CA GLY A 94 6.60 37.06 2.20
C GLY A 94 6.07 37.44 3.59
N LEU A 95 5.99 36.47 4.53
CA LEU A 95 5.79 36.78 5.93
C LEU A 95 7.10 37.29 6.54
N ASN A 96 6.97 38.14 7.55
CA ASN A 96 8.10 38.70 8.29
C ASN A 96 8.34 37.89 9.56
N VAL A 97 9.53 37.33 9.70
CA VAL A 97 9.95 36.51 10.84
C VAL A 97 11.21 37.06 11.48
N LYS A 98 11.52 36.62 12.70
CA LYS A 98 12.80 36.96 13.34
C LYS A 98 13.94 36.15 12.72
N SER A 99 15.15 36.69 12.82
CA SER A 99 16.38 35.96 12.47
C SER A 99 16.48 34.62 13.21
N GLY A 100 17.02 33.60 12.54
CA GLY A 100 17.11 32.24 13.07
C GLY A 100 15.78 31.51 13.21
N ARG A 101 14.70 32.01 12.59
CA ARG A 101 13.42 31.28 12.59
C ARG A 101 13.53 30.03 11.72
N VAL A 102 13.17 28.89 12.29
CA VAL A 102 13.01 27.62 11.56
C VAL A 102 11.80 27.68 10.63
N ILE A 103 12.04 27.38 9.36
CA ILE A 103 11.06 27.16 8.31
C ILE A 103 10.82 25.66 8.19
N TYR A 104 9.61 25.24 8.52
CA TYR A 104 9.19 23.85 8.42
C TYR A 104 8.78 23.53 6.99
N LEU A 105 9.30 22.44 6.45
CA LEU A 105 9.11 22.03 5.07
C LEU A 105 8.44 20.66 5.01
N THR A 106 7.52 20.53 4.06
CA THR A 106 6.98 19.25 3.63
C THR A 106 7.54 18.94 2.25
N ILE A 107 8.11 17.76 2.06
CA ILE A 107 8.71 17.34 0.79
C ILE A 107 7.84 16.33 0.04
N ASN A 108 7.96 16.32 -1.28
CA ASN A 108 7.37 15.27 -2.09
C ASN A 108 8.19 13.99 -1.94
N SER A 109 7.56 12.91 -1.48
CA SER A 109 8.24 11.64 -1.21
C SER A 109 8.88 11.05 -2.48
N ASN A 110 10.07 10.49 -2.32
CA ASN A 110 10.78 9.78 -3.40
C ASN A 110 10.13 8.44 -3.74
N SER A 111 9.46 7.83 -2.77
CA SER A 111 8.74 6.57 -2.95
C SER A 111 7.28 6.85 -3.32
N LYS A 112 6.78 6.14 -4.33
CA LYS A 112 5.35 6.10 -4.62
C LYS A 112 4.60 5.57 -3.41
N LYS A 113 3.45 6.15 -3.11
CA LYS A 113 2.54 5.62 -2.10
C LYS A 113 2.23 4.16 -2.40
N GLU A 114 2.42 3.27 -1.43
CA GLU A 114 2.08 1.86 -1.58
C GLU A 114 0.63 1.60 -1.17
N ILE A 115 -0.07 0.76 -1.93
CA ILE A 115 -1.46 0.41 -1.75
C ILE A 115 -1.57 -1.10 -1.66
N THR A 116 -2.30 -1.59 -0.65
CA THR A 116 -2.48 -3.02 -0.40
C THR A 116 -3.55 -3.60 -1.33
N ILE A 117 -3.24 -4.73 -1.94
CA ILE A 117 -4.15 -5.43 -2.85
C ILE A 117 -5.15 -6.27 -2.02
N PRO A 118 -6.47 -6.03 -2.15
CA PRO A 118 -7.46 -6.86 -1.49
C PRO A 118 -7.57 -8.24 -2.15
N ASN A 119 -8.27 -9.16 -1.50
CA ASN A 119 -8.58 -10.44 -2.11
C ASN A 119 -9.66 -10.26 -3.20
N LEU A 120 -9.25 -10.35 -4.47
CA LEU A 120 -10.12 -10.21 -5.63
C LEU A 120 -10.23 -11.50 -6.46
N ILE A 121 -9.57 -12.58 -6.05
CA ILE A 121 -9.63 -13.85 -6.78
C ILE A 121 -11.03 -14.43 -6.67
N GLY A 122 -11.60 -14.88 -7.80
CA GLY A 122 -12.96 -15.39 -7.92
C GLY A 122 -14.05 -14.32 -7.99
N VAL A 123 -13.69 -13.04 -7.89
CA VAL A 123 -14.62 -11.92 -8.04
C VAL A 123 -14.88 -11.66 -9.52
N SER A 124 -16.06 -11.14 -9.88
CA SER A 124 -16.39 -10.80 -11.27
C SER A 124 -15.41 -9.79 -11.88
N GLU A 125 -15.12 -9.90 -13.17
CA GLU A 125 -14.26 -8.97 -13.93
C GLU A 125 -14.63 -7.50 -13.67
N ARG A 126 -15.93 -7.19 -13.72
CA ARG A 126 -16.44 -5.84 -13.51
C ARG A 126 -16.14 -5.31 -12.12
N GLN A 127 -16.39 -6.12 -11.10
CA GLN A 127 -16.14 -5.73 -9.71
C GLN A 127 -14.63 -5.65 -9.42
N ALA A 128 -13.84 -6.59 -9.92
CA ALA A 128 -12.38 -6.55 -9.80
C ALA A 128 -11.81 -5.28 -10.45
N THR A 129 -12.23 -4.99 -11.68
CA THR A 129 -11.82 -3.80 -12.42
C THR A 129 -12.20 -2.50 -11.70
N SER A 130 -13.45 -2.40 -11.25
CA SER A 130 -13.90 -1.25 -10.47
C SER A 130 -13.08 -1.07 -9.20
N THR A 131 -12.82 -2.15 -8.47
CA THR A 131 -12.09 -2.10 -7.19
C THR A 131 -10.64 -1.67 -7.40
N LEU A 132 -9.96 -2.24 -8.40
CA LEU A 132 -8.58 -1.88 -8.73
C LEU A 132 -8.46 -0.41 -9.17
N ASN A 133 -9.39 0.07 -10.00
CA ASN A 133 -9.43 1.47 -10.43
C ASN A 133 -9.68 2.43 -9.25
N THR A 134 -10.61 2.10 -8.35
CA THR A 134 -10.88 2.90 -7.14
C THR A 134 -9.66 2.96 -6.21
N LEU A 135 -8.87 1.89 -6.17
CA LEU A 135 -7.61 1.86 -5.43
C LEU A 135 -6.47 2.61 -6.14
N GLY A 136 -6.68 3.21 -7.32
CA GLY A 136 -5.67 3.98 -8.03
C GLY A 136 -4.75 3.15 -8.94
N PHE A 137 -5.04 1.87 -9.13
CA PHE A 137 -4.36 1.02 -10.10
C PHE A 137 -4.97 1.18 -11.49
N SER A 138 -4.15 0.97 -12.53
CA SER A 138 -4.59 0.98 -13.92
C SER A 138 -4.50 -0.43 -14.50
N ILE A 139 -5.48 -0.85 -15.30
CA ILE A 139 -5.41 -2.14 -15.99
C ILE A 139 -4.70 -1.93 -17.33
N SER A 140 -3.53 -2.55 -17.50
CA SER A 140 -2.78 -2.50 -18.75
C SER A 140 -3.34 -3.45 -19.80
N SER A 141 -3.71 -4.66 -19.39
CA SER A 141 -4.24 -5.69 -20.28
C SER A 141 -5.10 -6.70 -19.53
N ILE A 142 -6.03 -7.29 -20.27
CA ILE A 142 -6.89 -8.38 -19.81
C ILE A 142 -6.53 -9.62 -20.63
N ASN A 143 -6.05 -10.65 -19.97
CA ASN A 143 -5.78 -11.95 -20.56
C ASN A 143 -6.98 -12.85 -20.31
N ILE A 144 -7.63 -13.32 -21.37
CA ILE A 144 -8.73 -14.28 -21.21
C ILE A 144 -8.13 -15.69 -21.21
N VAL A 145 -8.47 -16.47 -20.19
CA VAL A 145 -7.95 -17.82 -19.99
C VAL A 145 -9.13 -18.80 -19.90
N PRO A 146 -9.05 -19.98 -20.55
CA PRO A 146 -10.04 -21.03 -20.38
C PRO A 146 -10.23 -21.40 -18.91
N SER A 147 -11.47 -21.52 -18.47
CA SER A 147 -11.82 -21.75 -17.07
C SER A 147 -13.17 -22.42 -16.93
N GLU A 148 -13.38 -23.15 -15.83
CA GLU A 148 -14.71 -23.67 -15.49
C GLU A 148 -15.71 -22.57 -15.09
N TYR A 149 -15.20 -21.43 -14.63
CA TYR A 149 -15.96 -20.25 -14.25
C TYR A 149 -15.80 -19.16 -15.30
N SER A 150 -16.91 -18.48 -15.64
CA SER A 150 -16.91 -17.38 -16.59
C SER A 150 -16.92 -16.01 -15.90
N ASP A 151 -16.23 -15.05 -16.53
CA ASP A 151 -16.16 -13.64 -16.16
C ASP A 151 -15.66 -13.40 -14.73
N VAL A 152 -14.76 -14.26 -14.25
CA VAL A 152 -14.14 -14.15 -12.93
C VAL A 152 -12.64 -13.88 -13.03
N LEU A 153 -12.12 -13.10 -12.09
CA LEU A 153 -10.70 -12.84 -11.95
C LEU A 153 -9.99 -14.06 -11.37
N LEU A 154 -9.01 -14.60 -12.10
CA LEU A 154 -8.21 -15.76 -11.68
C LEU A 154 -6.83 -15.37 -11.18
N GLU A 155 -6.23 -14.33 -11.74
CA GLU A 155 -4.86 -13.91 -11.42
C GLU A 155 -4.67 -12.42 -11.68
N ILE A 156 -3.84 -11.77 -10.86
CA ILE A 156 -3.33 -10.42 -11.08
C ILE A 156 -1.81 -10.52 -11.24
N ARG A 157 -1.26 -9.80 -12.21
CA ARG A 157 0.18 -9.65 -12.41
C ARG A 157 0.61 -8.19 -12.42
N TYR A 158 1.79 -7.95 -11.85
CA TYR A 158 2.51 -6.68 -11.92
C TYR A 158 3.94 -6.97 -12.36
N ASN A 159 4.41 -6.32 -13.43
CA ASN A 159 5.75 -6.56 -14.02
C ASN A 159 6.09 -8.06 -14.19
N ASN A 160 5.14 -8.82 -14.74
CA ASN A 160 5.20 -10.28 -14.95
C ASN A 160 5.25 -11.15 -13.67
N ALA A 161 5.24 -10.56 -12.48
CA ALA A 161 5.14 -11.29 -11.22
C ALA A 161 3.66 -11.46 -10.81
N VAL A 162 3.33 -12.62 -10.25
CA VAL A 162 2.00 -12.90 -9.69
C VAL A 162 1.83 -12.14 -8.38
N VAL A 163 0.71 -11.44 -8.26
CA VAL A 163 0.34 -10.62 -7.10
C VAL A 163 -0.70 -11.37 -6.28
N LYS A 164 -0.49 -11.42 -4.96
CA LYS A 164 -1.39 -12.05 -4.00
C LYS A 164 -2.12 -11.01 -3.16
N ALA A 165 -3.23 -11.44 -2.57
CA ALA A 165 -3.94 -10.61 -1.59
C ALA A 165 -3.00 -10.26 -0.42
N GLY A 166 -2.97 -8.98 -0.04
CA GLY A 166 -2.07 -8.45 0.98
C GLY A 166 -0.76 -7.86 0.45
N ASP A 167 -0.42 -8.11 -0.82
CA ASP A 167 0.76 -7.49 -1.43
C ASP A 167 0.58 -5.97 -1.54
N LYS A 168 1.69 -5.25 -1.41
CA LYS A 168 1.74 -3.79 -1.54
C LYS A 168 2.32 -3.42 -2.89
N LEU A 169 1.57 -2.63 -3.65
CA LEU A 169 1.97 -2.16 -4.96
C LEU A 169 2.00 -0.63 -5.01
N PRO A 170 2.88 -0.02 -5.81
CA PRO A 170 2.93 1.43 -5.94
C PRO A 170 1.63 1.97 -6.57
N ASP A 171 1.21 3.13 -6.10
CA ASP A 171 0.08 3.87 -6.68
C ASP A 171 0.29 4.10 -8.19
N GLY A 172 -0.79 3.92 -8.96
CA GLY A 172 -0.73 3.96 -10.42
C GLY A 172 -0.02 2.78 -11.06
N ALA A 173 0.23 1.68 -10.33
CA ALA A 173 0.75 0.45 -10.95
C ALA A 173 -0.17 -0.03 -12.07
N ALA A 174 0.44 -0.38 -13.19
CA ALA A 174 -0.24 -0.98 -14.33
C ALA A 174 -0.30 -2.50 -14.14
N LEU A 175 -1.52 -3.04 -14.04
CA LEU A 175 -1.79 -4.44 -13.72
C LEU A 175 -2.32 -5.17 -14.94
N THR A 176 -1.80 -6.37 -15.17
CA THR A 176 -2.40 -7.33 -16.10
C THR A 176 -3.29 -8.27 -15.29
N ILE A 177 -4.54 -8.43 -15.70
CA ILE A 177 -5.48 -9.33 -15.04
C ILE A 177 -5.81 -10.51 -15.96
N SER A 178 -5.95 -11.70 -15.37
CA SER A 178 -6.37 -12.91 -16.08
C SER A 178 -7.80 -13.23 -15.72
N ILE A 179 -8.70 -13.20 -16.72
CA ILE A 179 -10.12 -13.47 -16.55
C ILE A 179 -10.45 -14.86 -17.10
N GLY A 180 -11.07 -15.68 -16.25
CA GLY A 180 -11.56 -16.99 -16.63
C GLY A 180 -12.80 -16.88 -17.51
N ARG A 181 -12.82 -17.59 -18.64
CA ARG A 181 -14.03 -17.74 -19.46
C ARG A 181 -14.26 -19.19 -19.84
N ASN A 182 -15.52 -19.61 -19.83
CA ASN A 182 -15.93 -20.97 -20.16
C ASN A 182 -16.56 -21.08 -21.56
N ASP A 183 -16.42 -20.05 -22.40
CA ASP A 183 -16.96 -20.04 -23.74
C ASP A 183 -16.12 -20.94 -24.67
N TYR A 184 -16.80 -21.76 -25.47
CA TYR A 184 -16.18 -22.69 -26.40
C TYR A 184 -15.17 -22.01 -27.36
N ASN A 185 -15.43 -20.75 -27.71
CA ASN A 185 -14.57 -20.00 -28.64
C ASN A 185 -13.23 -19.59 -28.03
N VAL A 186 -13.14 -19.41 -26.71
CA VAL A 186 -11.87 -19.10 -26.03
C VAL A 186 -11.25 -20.35 -25.42
N ALA A 187 -12.07 -21.30 -24.98
CA ALA A 187 -11.60 -22.55 -24.40
C ALA A 187 -10.78 -23.36 -25.42
N GLY A 188 -11.13 -23.33 -26.71
CA GLY A 188 -10.46 -24.11 -27.76
C GLY A 188 -11.10 -25.49 -27.94
N GLU A 189 -10.36 -26.43 -28.51
CA GLU A 189 -10.84 -27.81 -28.66
C GLU A 189 -11.12 -28.43 -27.30
N MET A 190 -12.27 -29.11 -27.17
CA MET A 190 -12.58 -29.81 -25.94
C MET A 190 -11.53 -30.89 -25.65
N VAL A 191 -11.18 -31.02 -24.37
CA VAL A 191 -10.20 -31.98 -23.89
C VAL A 191 -10.93 -33.25 -23.48
N THR A 192 -10.49 -34.40 -24.00
CA THR A 192 -10.88 -35.69 -23.45
C THR A 192 -10.13 -35.91 -22.13
N MET A 193 -10.88 -36.11 -21.05
CA MET A 193 -10.35 -36.31 -19.71
C MET A 193 -9.47 -37.57 -19.67
N PRO A 194 -8.16 -37.45 -19.36
CA PRO A 194 -7.29 -38.60 -19.27
C PRO A 194 -7.66 -39.49 -18.07
N SER A 195 -7.32 -40.78 -18.17
CA SER A 195 -7.35 -41.67 -17.02
C SER A 195 -6.11 -41.42 -16.16
N LEU A 196 -6.35 -40.98 -14.93
CA LEU A 196 -5.34 -40.76 -13.90
C LEU A 196 -5.29 -41.92 -12.91
N ILE A 197 -6.20 -42.89 -13.04
CA ILE A 197 -6.34 -44.04 -12.14
C ILE A 197 -5.03 -44.84 -12.11
N GLY A 198 -4.53 -45.12 -10.91
CA GLY A 198 -3.30 -45.87 -10.67
C GLY A 198 -2.03 -45.04 -10.70
N LEU A 199 -2.10 -43.75 -11.07
CA LEU A 199 -0.94 -42.85 -11.10
C LEU A 199 -0.63 -42.27 -9.72
N SER A 200 0.63 -41.86 -9.52
CA SER A 200 1.04 -41.05 -8.38
C SER A 200 0.49 -39.61 -8.48
N SER A 201 0.51 -38.86 -7.38
CA SER A 201 0.09 -37.45 -7.41
C SER A 201 0.93 -36.59 -8.36
N GLU A 202 2.23 -36.87 -8.46
CA GLU A 202 3.14 -36.09 -9.30
C GLU A 202 2.90 -36.35 -10.79
N GLU A 203 2.74 -37.62 -11.17
CA GLU A 203 2.39 -38.02 -12.53
C GLU A 203 1.01 -37.48 -12.93
N ALA A 204 0.02 -37.60 -12.04
CA ALA A 204 -1.32 -37.09 -12.30
C ALA A 204 -1.31 -35.57 -12.51
N VAL A 205 -0.62 -34.82 -11.64
CA VAL A 205 -0.47 -33.35 -11.79
C VAL A 205 0.17 -33.01 -13.12
N ARG A 206 1.24 -33.71 -13.52
CA ARG A 206 1.91 -33.47 -14.79
C ARG A 206 0.97 -33.69 -15.98
N ILE A 207 0.21 -34.79 -16.00
CA ILE A 207 -0.73 -35.10 -17.08
C ILE A 207 -1.87 -34.08 -17.12
N ILE A 208 -2.40 -33.66 -15.97
CA ILE A 208 -3.43 -32.61 -15.88
C ILE A 208 -2.90 -31.32 -16.51
N SER A 209 -1.69 -30.88 -16.12
CA SER A 209 -1.09 -29.67 -16.66
C SER A 209 -0.78 -29.75 -18.16
N ASP A 210 -0.27 -30.89 -18.64
CA ASP A 210 0.02 -31.12 -20.07
C ASP A 210 -1.25 -31.08 -20.95
N LYS A 211 -2.41 -31.38 -20.37
CA LYS A 211 -3.71 -31.35 -21.06
C LYS A 211 -4.45 -30.02 -20.94
N ASN A 212 -3.77 -28.96 -20.50
CA ASN A 212 -4.36 -27.65 -20.24
C ASN A 212 -5.54 -27.72 -19.25
N LEU A 213 -5.51 -28.69 -18.32
CA LEU A 213 -6.48 -28.81 -17.24
C LEU A 213 -5.88 -28.22 -15.95
N VAL A 214 -6.73 -27.87 -15.00
CA VAL A 214 -6.28 -27.26 -13.72
C VAL A 214 -6.35 -28.31 -12.61
N VAL A 215 -5.28 -28.42 -11.82
CA VAL A 215 -5.28 -29.28 -10.64
C VAL A 215 -6.19 -28.68 -9.59
N GLY A 216 -7.18 -29.45 -9.17
CA GLY A 216 -8.12 -29.10 -8.13
C GLY A 216 -7.72 -29.64 -6.76
N TYR A 217 -8.65 -30.34 -6.14
CA TYR A 217 -8.49 -30.96 -4.84
C TYR A 217 -7.69 -32.26 -4.97
N ILE A 218 -6.68 -32.40 -4.11
CA ILE A 218 -5.93 -33.66 -3.95
C ILE A 218 -6.22 -34.19 -2.55
N GLY A 219 -7.04 -35.24 -2.47
CA GLY A 219 -7.39 -35.91 -1.23
C GLY A 219 -6.62 -37.22 -1.05
N PHE A 220 -6.30 -37.57 0.20
CA PHE A 220 -5.83 -38.90 0.54
C PHE A 220 -6.92 -39.65 1.31
N ASP A 221 -7.07 -40.93 1.04
CA ASP A 221 -7.88 -41.84 1.84
C ASP A 221 -7.16 -42.14 3.17
N GLN A 222 -7.85 -42.79 4.11
CA GLN A 222 -7.21 -43.21 5.36
C GLN A 222 -6.40 -44.50 5.18
N PRO A 223 -5.22 -44.63 5.83
CA PRO A 223 -4.56 -43.60 6.63
C PRO A 223 -3.99 -42.45 5.77
N GLN A 224 -3.90 -41.24 6.32
CA GLN A 224 -3.25 -40.12 5.63
C GLN A 224 -1.72 -40.36 5.56
N PRO A 225 -1.03 -39.93 4.49
CA PRO A 225 0.42 -40.01 4.41
C PRO A 225 1.07 -39.20 5.55
N LYS A 226 2.08 -39.78 6.22
CA LYS A 226 2.82 -39.11 7.30
C LYS A 226 3.96 -38.24 6.78
N ASN A 227 4.48 -38.53 5.58
CA ASN A 227 5.56 -37.79 4.95
C ASN A 227 5.49 -37.88 3.41
N ASP A 228 6.31 -37.08 2.73
CA ASP A 228 6.34 -37.02 1.25
C ASP A 228 6.79 -38.35 0.62
N SER A 229 7.69 -39.10 1.27
CA SER A 229 8.09 -40.42 0.78
C SER A 229 6.93 -41.42 0.80
N GLU A 230 6.05 -41.33 1.78
CA GLU A 230 4.87 -42.16 1.90
C GLU A 230 3.78 -41.75 0.89
N LYS A 231 3.67 -40.44 0.58
CA LYS A 231 2.77 -39.89 -0.43
C LYS A 231 2.93 -40.57 -1.79
N ASN A 232 4.17 -40.89 -2.17
CA ASN A 232 4.49 -41.56 -3.43
C ASN A 232 4.00 -43.02 -3.51
N GLN A 233 3.61 -43.61 -2.38
CA GLN A 233 3.01 -44.95 -2.35
C GLN A 233 1.49 -44.92 -2.59
N TYR A 234 0.85 -43.75 -2.50
CA TYR A 234 -0.58 -43.60 -2.78
C TYR A 234 -0.79 -43.44 -4.28
N LYS A 235 -1.82 -44.09 -4.78
CA LYS A 235 -2.21 -44.01 -6.19
C LYS A 235 -3.63 -43.49 -6.30
N VAL A 236 -3.88 -42.71 -7.34
CA VAL A 236 -5.22 -42.20 -7.64
C VAL A 236 -6.16 -43.40 -7.82
N TYR A 237 -7.22 -43.44 -7.03
CA TYR A 237 -8.30 -44.42 -7.20
C TYR A 237 -9.55 -43.75 -7.76
N LYS A 238 -9.79 -42.47 -7.42
CA LYS A 238 -10.94 -41.72 -7.91
C LYS A 238 -10.48 -40.38 -8.50
N GLN A 239 -11.12 -39.99 -9.60
CA GLN A 239 -11.00 -38.67 -10.19
C GLN A 239 -12.38 -38.10 -10.52
N ILE A 240 -12.46 -36.78 -10.57
CA ILE A 240 -13.59 -36.02 -11.13
C ILE A 240 -12.96 -34.87 -11.92
N PRO A 241 -13.27 -34.69 -13.21
CA PRO A 241 -14.19 -35.45 -14.09
C PRO A 241 -13.79 -36.92 -14.34
N GLN A 242 -14.73 -37.75 -14.78
CA GLN A 242 -14.47 -39.17 -15.05
C GLN A 242 -13.58 -39.33 -16.30
N PRO A 243 -12.79 -40.41 -16.40
CA PRO A 243 -11.96 -40.59 -17.57
C PRO A 243 -12.82 -40.76 -18.83
N ASN A 244 -12.36 -40.22 -19.96
CA ASN A 244 -13.07 -40.09 -21.24
C ASN A 244 -14.20 -39.06 -21.27
N ASP A 245 -14.51 -38.38 -20.15
CA ASP A 245 -15.41 -37.23 -20.18
C ASP A 245 -14.83 -36.14 -21.08
N THR A 246 -15.67 -35.51 -21.89
CA THR A 246 -15.26 -34.37 -22.70
C THR A 246 -15.46 -33.09 -21.91
N VAL A 247 -14.37 -32.35 -21.66
CA VAL A 247 -14.37 -31.18 -20.80
C VAL A 247 -13.71 -30.00 -21.48
N ILE A 248 -14.08 -28.79 -21.05
CA ILE A 248 -13.41 -27.58 -21.54
C ILE A 248 -11.97 -27.49 -21.00
N PRO A 249 -11.04 -26.94 -21.78
CA PRO A 249 -9.74 -26.51 -21.25
C PRO A 249 -9.89 -25.61 -20.03
N GLY A 250 -8.96 -25.74 -19.09
CA GLY A 250 -9.02 -25.07 -17.79
C GLY A 250 -9.97 -25.71 -16.78
N LYS A 251 -10.68 -26.80 -17.16
CA LYS A 251 -11.52 -27.53 -16.21
C LYS A 251 -10.69 -28.06 -15.06
N ARG A 252 -11.19 -27.82 -13.85
CA ARG A 252 -10.61 -28.32 -12.62
C ARG A 252 -10.78 -29.84 -12.50
N VAL A 253 -9.70 -30.52 -12.10
CA VAL A 253 -9.65 -31.97 -11.86
C VAL A 253 -9.35 -32.23 -10.39
N ASP A 254 -10.29 -32.86 -9.70
CA ASP A 254 -10.12 -33.34 -8.33
C ASP A 254 -9.73 -34.83 -8.36
N ILE A 255 -8.73 -35.20 -7.55
CA ILE A 255 -8.22 -36.58 -7.44
C ILE A 255 -8.18 -37.03 -5.98
N TRP A 256 -8.46 -38.31 -5.76
CA TRP A 256 -8.32 -38.96 -4.47
C TRP A 256 -7.38 -40.16 -4.59
N LEU A 257 -6.43 -40.26 -3.65
CA LEU A 257 -5.40 -41.27 -3.66
C LEU A 257 -5.53 -42.22 -2.46
N SER A 258 -5.25 -43.51 -2.67
CA SER A 258 -5.32 -44.55 -1.63
C SER A 258 -4.18 -45.54 -1.79
N LYS A 259 -3.77 -46.15 -0.66
CA LYS A 259 -2.85 -47.30 -0.64
C LYS A 259 -3.56 -48.63 -0.89
N ASP A 260 -4.90 -48.66 -0.77
CA ASP A 260 -5.67 -49.89 -0.92
C ASP A 260 -5.84 -50.26 -2.40
N LEU A 261 -5.13 -51.31 -2.83
CA LEU A 261 -5.18 -51.86 -4.18
C LEU A 261 -6.57 -52.38 -4.57
N LYS A 262 -7.45 -52.72 -3.61
CA LYS A 262 -8.81 -53.21 -3.91
C LYS A 262 -9.71 -52.08 -4.40
N LYS A 263 -9.59 -50.89 -3.81
CA LYS A 263 -10.34 -49.69 -4.24
C LYS A 263 -9.90 -49.21 -5.62
N GLN A 264 -8.61 -49.38 -5.94
CA GLN A 264 -8.06 -49.04 -7.25
C GLN A 264 -8.60 -49.96 -8.36
N LYS A 265 -8.79 -51.26 -8.09
CA LYS A 265 -9.33 -52.24 -9.05
C LYS A 265 -10.84 -52.13 -9.23
N ALA A 266 -11.59 -51.92 -8.16
CA ALA A 266 -13.06 -51.81 -8.24
C ALA A 266 -13.54 -50.72 -9.22
N GLN A 267 -12.81 -49.60 -9.35
CA GLN A 267 -13.15 -48.53 -10.29
C GLN A 267 -12.63 -48.76 -11.72
N GLN A 268 -11.64 -49.63 -11.91
CA GLN A 268 -11.25 -50.11 -13.25
C GLN A 268 -12.27 -51.12 -13.78
N ASP A 269 -12.73 -52.05 -12.93
CA ASP A 269 -13.65 -53.13 -13.30
C ASP A 269 -15.08 -52.61 -13.56
N THR A 270 -15.58 -51.62 -12.79
CA THR A 270 -16.90 -51.00 -13.04
C THR A 270 -16.99 -50.38 -14.44
N LYS A 271 -15.85 -50.00 -15.05
CA LYS A 271 -15.79 -49.44 -16.39
C LYS A 271 -15.84 -50.48 -17.49
N GLN A 272 -15.30 -51.67 -17.24
CA GLN A 272 -15.23 -52.74 -18.24
C GLN A 272 -16.60 -53.40 -18.46
N ASP A 273 -17.44 -53.43 -17.41
CA ASP A 273 -18.80 -53.95 -17.49
C ASP A 273 -19.77 -52.98 -18.19
N ASP A 274 -19.58 -51.65 -18.04
CA ASP A 274 -20.43 -50.64 -18.71
C ASP A 274 -20.17 -50.53 -20.22
N ASP A 275 -18.92 -50.77 -20.66
CA ASP A 275 -18.56 -50.84 -22.09
C ASP A 275 -18.99 -52.16 -22.75
N PHE A 276 -19.38 -53.18 -21.98
CA PHE A 276 -19.88 -54.47 -22.52
C PHE A 276 -21.34 -54.41 -23.00
N PHE A 277 -22.11 -53.40 -22.59
CA PHE A 277 -23.52 -53.22 -22.96
C PHE A 277 -23.76 -52.13 -24.03
N ARG A 278 -22.73 -51.66 -24.72
CA ARG A 278 -22.84 -50.73 -25.86
C ARG A 278 -22.57 -51.40 -27.19
#